data_AF-A0A1L3ESA2-F1
#
_entry.id   AF-A0A1L3ESA2-F1
#
_cell.length_a   1.000
_cell.length_b   1.000
_cell.length_c   1.000
_cell.angle_alpha   90.00
_cell.angle_beta   90.00
_cell.angle_gamma   90.00
#
_symmetry.space_group_name_H-M   'P 1'
#
loop_
_entity.id
_entity.type
_entity.pdbx_description
1 polymer ?
#
loop_
_entity_poly.entity_id
_entity_poly.type
_entity_poly.pdbx_seq_one_letter_code
_entity_poly.pdbx_strand_id
1 'polypeptide(L)' 'MLDTIEMLEVIGSDASLRYASAVELTNALEQAEATEALTAAVASGDSTHLLRELGSKRMYLPQVIQSYS' A
#
# COMPACT_ATOMS: atom_id res chain seq x y z
N MET A 1 13.48 -0.06 -14.56
CA MET A 1 12.89 -0.37 -13.25
C MET A 1 11.84 0.70 -13.05
N LEU A 2 10.58 0.39 -13.38
CA LEU A 2 9.47 1.30 -13.10
C LEU A 2 9.42 1.41 -11.57
N ASP A 3 9.60 2.61 -11.03
CA ASP A 3 9.75 2.85 -9.61
C ASP A 3 8.51 2.33 -8.87
N THR A 4 8.71 1.42 -7.91
CA THR A 4 7.62 0.88 -7.08
C THR A 4 6.83 2.00 -6.37
N ILE A 5 7.46 3.16 -6.20
CA ILE A 5 6.82 4.40 -5.75
C ILE A 5 5.80 4.94 -6.76
N GLU A 6 6.10 5.00 -8.06
CA GLU A 6 5.14 5.47 -9.08
C GLU A 6 3.93 4.55 -9.16
N MET A 7 4.14 3.24 -9.04
CA MET A 7 3.04 2.27 -9.01
C MET A 7 2.14 2.46 -7.80
N LEU A 8 2.71 2.69 -6.61
CA LEU A 8 1.96 3.00 -5.39
C LEU A 8 1.24 4.36 -5.48
N GLU A 9 1.82 5.34 -6.18
CA GLU A 9 1.21 6.65 -6.40
C GLU A 9 0.02 6.57 -7.37
N VAL A 10 0.11 5.76 -8.42
CA VAL A 10 -1.02 5.48 -9.34
C VAL A 10 -2.15 4.78 -8.58
N ILE A 11 -1.83 3.76 -7.77
CA ILE A 11 -2.82 3.06 -6.94
C ILE A 11 -3.44 4.00 -5.90
N GLY A 12 -2.65 4.85 -5.25
CA GLY A 12 -3.14 5.80 -4.24
C GLY A 12 -3.94 6.98 -4.80
N SER A 13 -3.64 7.38 -6.05
CA SER A 13 -4.31 8.46 -6.78
C SER A 13 -5.60 8.02 -7.44
N ASP A 14 -5.74 6.73 -7.78
CA ASP A 14 -6.99 6.19 -8.27
C ASP A 14 -8.00 6.04 -7.12
N ALA A 15 -8.84 7.07 -6.96
CA ALA A 15 -9.87 7.12 -5.94
C ALA A 15 -10.92 6.00 -6.08
N SER A 16 -11.02 5.37 -7.26
CA SER A 16 -11.91 4.22 -7.50
C SER A 16 -11.46 3.01 -6.68
N LEU A 17 -10.15 2.85 -6.47
CA LEU A 17 -9.57 1.77 -5.68
C LEU A 17 -9.87 1.89 -4.18
N ARG A 18 -10.28 3.07 -3.69
CA ARG A 18 -10.75 3.24 -2.29
C ARG A 18 -12.07 2.53 -2.01
N TYR A 19 -12.89 2.33 -3.04
CA TYR A 19 -14.20 1.69 -2.94
C TYR A 19 -14.25 0.35 -3.68
N ALA A 20 -13.17 -0.03 -4.35
CA ALA A 20 -13.03 -1.31 -5.01
C ALA A 20 -13.12 -2.45 -3.99
N SER A 21 -13.77 -3.54 -4.40
CA SER A 21 -13.80 -4.76 -3.59
C SER A 21 -12.39 -5.35 -3.46
N ALA A 22 -12.18 -6.15 -2.41
CA ALA A 22 -10.92 -6.86 -2.22
C ALA A 22 -10.51 -7.70 -3.45
N VAL A 23 -11.49 -8.24 -4.17
CA VAL A 23 -11.26 -9.04 -5.40
C VAL A 23 -10.73 -8.17 -6.55
N GLU A 24 -11.32 -7.00 -6.77
CA GLU A 24 -10.88 -6.06 -7.80
C GLU A 24 -9.47 -5.52 -7.51
N LEU A 25 -9.19 -5.23 -6.24
CA LEU A 25 -7.85 -4.79 -5.81
C LEU A 25 -6.81 -5.91 -5.96
N THR A 26 -7.16 -7.15 -5.65
CA THR A 26 -6.27 -8.31 -5.81
C THR A 26 -5.90 -8.50 -7.28
N ASN A 27 -6.88 -8.47 -8.19
CA ASN A 27 -6.62 -8.57 -9.63
C ASN A 27 -5.74 -7.44 -10.18
N ALA A 28 -5.97 -6.21 -9.72
CA ALA A 28 -5.16 -5.05 -10.13
C ALA A 28 -3.71 -5.20 -9.66
N LEU A 29 -3.49 -5.71 -8.45
CA LEU A 29 -2.16 -5.98 -7.91
C LEU A 29 -1.45 -7.12 -8.66
N GLU A 30 -2.15 -8.19 -9.02
CA GLU A 30 -1.59 -9.27 -9.84
C GLU A 30 -1.15 -8.77 -11.22
N GLN A 31 -1.97 -7.94 -11.87
CA GLN A 31 -1.62 -7.35 -13.17
C GLN A 31 -0.42 -6.40 -13.09
N ALA A 32 -0.23 -5.78 -11.93
CA ALA A 32 0.89 -4.88 -11.68
C ALA A 32 2.15 -5.61 -11.17
N GLU A 33 2.16 -6.96 -11.19
CA GLU A 33 3.26 -7.80 -10.72
C GLU A 33 3.65 -7.49 -9.25
N ALA A 34 2.65 -7.18 -8.42
CA ALA A 34 2.84 -6.91 -7.00
C ALA A 34 3.34 -8.14 -6.24
N THR A 35 3.97 -7.91 -5.08
CA THR A 35 4.48 -8.99 -4.24
C THR A 35 3.34 -9.81 -3.62
N GLU A 36 3.58 -11.11 -3.42
CA GLU A 36 2.60 -12.00 -2.81
C GLU A 36 2.12 -11.52 -1.43
N ALA A 37 2.99 -10.88 -0.64
CA ALA A 37 2.60 -10.34 0.66
C ALA A 37 1.62 -9.17 0.55
N LEU A 38 1.78 -8.32 -0.48
CA LEU A 38 0.86 -7.21 -0.74
C LEU A 38 -0.49 -7.72 -1.23
N THR A 39 -0.50 -8.68 -2.15
CA THR A 39 -1.71 -9.34 -2.63
C THR A 39 -2.47 -10.05 -1.50
N ALA A 40 -1.75 -10.79 -0.64
CA ALA A 40 -2.34 -11.47 0.52
C ALA A 40 -2.91 -10.49 1.56
N ALA A 41 -2.23 -9.37 1.81
CA ALA A 41 -2.71 -8.35 2.74
C ALA A 41 -4.00 -7.67 2.25
N VAL A 42 -4.13 -7.44 0.95
CA VAL A 42 -5.35 -6.90 0.35
C VAL A 42 -6.50 -7.89 0.37
N ALA A 43 -6.23 -9.17 0.06
CA ALA A 43 -7.26 -10.21 0.05
C ALA A 43 -7.81 -10.53 1.45
N SER A 44 -6.95 -10.51 2.48
CA SER A 44 -7.31 -10.86 3.85
C SER A 44 -7.66 -9.67 4.75
N GLY A 45 -7.24 -8.46 4.36
CA GLY A 45 -7.22 -7.30 5.25
C GLY A 45 -6.13 -7.36 6.32
N ASP A 46 -5.26 -8.38 6.31
CA ASP A 46 -4.20 -8.58 7.31
C ASP A 46 -2.84 -8.09 6.80
N SER A 47 -2.38 -6.96 7.37
CA SER A 47 -1.08 -6.36 7.07
C SER A 47 0.13 -7.09 7.68
N THR A 48 -0.06 -8.17 8.43
CA THR A 48 1.03 -8.91 9.10
C THR A 48 2.05 -9.48 8.09
N HIS A 49 1.59 -9.88 6.91
CA HIS A 49 2.47 -10.35 5.83
C HIS A 49 3.39 -9.23 5.31
N LEU A 50 2.86 -8.01 5.18
CA LEU A 50 3.65 -6.83 4.78
C LEU A 50 4.70 -6.44 5.82
N LEU A 51 4.38 -6.58 7.12
CA LEU A 51 5.34 -6.30 8.19
C LEU A 51 6.57 -7.23 8.12
N ARG A 52 6.38 -8.49 7.71
CA ARG A 52 7.48 -9.43 7.50
C ARG A 52 8.34 -9.05 6.30
N GLU A 53 7.72 -8.64 5.19
CA GLU A 53 8.42 -8.32 3.94
C GLU A 53 9.16 -6.98 4.01
N LEU A 54 8.50 -5.93 4.50
CA LEU A 54 9.05 -4.57 4.54
C LEU A 54 10.01 -4.35 5.74
N GLY A 55 9.98 -5.26 6.71
CA GLY A 55 10.65 -5.12 7.99
C GLY A 55 9.93 -4.14 8.91
N SER A 56 9.94 -4.44 10.21
CA SER A 56 9.32 -3.60 11.24
C SER A 56 10.11 -2.31 11.51
N LYS A 57 10.13 -1.38 10.56
CA LYS A 57 10.65 -0.04 10.79
C LYS A 57 9.56 0.79 11.49
N ARG A 58 9.79 1.17 12.75
CA ARG A 58 8.90 2.10 13.45
C ARG A 58 8.85 3.41 12.65
N MET A 59 7.71 3.69 12.03
CA MET A 59 7.40 5.02 11.52
C MET A 59 7.17 5.92 12.73
N TYR A 60 8.18 6.72 13.09
CA TYR A 60 7.98 7.79 14.06
C TYR A 60 7.09 8.86 13.41
N LEU A 61 6.12 9.36 14.17
CA LEU A 61 5.28 10.47 13.70
C LEU A 61 6.18 11.61 13.20
N PRO A 62 5.88 12.21 12.04
CA PRO A 62 6.64 13.36 11.57
C PRO A 62 6.60 14.45 12.65
N GLN A 63 7.77 14.98 13.05
CA GLN A 63 7.88 16.00 14.10
C GLN A 63 7.37 17.39 13.68
N VAL A 64 6.57 17.48 12.61
CA VAL A 64 6.05 18.76 12.13
C VAL A 64 4.75 19.07 12.85
N ILE A 65 4.87 19.77 13.98
CA ILE A 65 3.79 20.59 14.52
C ILE A 65 3.98 21.97 13.87
N GLN A 66 3.19 22.30 12.85
CA GLN A 66 3.10 23.71 12.41
C GLN A 66 2.27 24.46 13.45
N SER A 67 2.94 25.00 14.47
CA SER A 67 2.35 25.98 15.37
C SER A 67 2.36 27.34 14.68
N TYR A 68 1.21 27.78 14.19
CA TYR A 68 1.03 29.16 13.75
C TYR A 68 0.57 29.97 14.98
N SER A 69 1.40 30.90 15.44
CA SER A 69 1.03 31.91 16.45
C SER A 69 1.76 33.22 16.17
#